data_AF-A0A0C9R1W8-F1
#
_entry.id   AF-A0A0C9R1W8-F1
#
_cell.length_a   1.000
_cell.length_b   1.000
_cell.length_c   1.000
_cell.angle_alpha   90.00
_cell.angle_beta   90.00
_cell.angle_gamma   90.00
#
_symmetry.space_group_name_H-M   'P 1'
#
loop_
_entity.id
_entity.type
_entity.pdbx_description
1 polymer ?
#
loop_
_entity_poly.entity_id
_entity_poly.type
_entity_poly.pdbx_seq_one_letter_code
_entity_poly.pdbx_strand_id
1 'polypeptide(L)'
;MEVDPILMLHSNITYSIALLKNGVVKLMESTIGKAVALEYSGSGREIHGQAKRSFKVTKTCEILKAAIIRKFQGTVEEKSIQSTISTWLSGAPDRSGGRKEREEKKKMKLKLLERRDDLPPEQID
;
A
#
# COMPACT_ATOMS: atom_id res chain seq x y z
N MET A 1 20.97 32.77 16.13
CA MET A 1 21.20 31.35 15.77
C MET A 1 21.19 31.27 14.27
N GLU A 2 22.32 30.91 13.67
CA GLU A 2 22.41 30.67 12.23
C GLU A 2 21.75 29.31 11.94
N VAL A 3 20.76 29.30 11.05
CA VAL A 3 20.04 28.07 10.69
C VAL A 3 20.84 27.37 9.59
N ASP A 4 21.23 26.12 9.81
CA ASP A 4 21.92 25.30 8.81
C ASP A 4 21.06 25.19 7.53
N PRO A 5 21.51 25.73 6.39
CA PRO A 5 20.77 25.68 5.12
C PRO A 5 20.45 24.24 4.67
N ILE A 6 21.28 23.26 5.01
CA ILE A 6 21.06 21.85 4.67
C ILE A 6 19.87 21.29 5.45
N LEU A 7 19.78 21.57 6.75
CA LEU A 7 18.66 21.13 7.58
C LEU A 7 17.33 21.76 7.14
N MET A 8 17.36 23.03 6.73
CA MET A 8 16.18 23.72 6.21
C MET A 8 15.71 23.10 4.88
N LEU A 9 16.63 22.86 3.94
CA LEU A 9 16.32 22.20 2.66
C LEU A 9 15.76 20.79 2.87
N HIS A 10 16.40 19.99 3.74
CA HIS A 10 15.96 18.64 4.07
C HIS A 10 14.53 18.63 4.63
N SER A 11 14.22 19.56 5.55
CA SER A 11 12.89 19.68 6.16
C SER A 11 11.82 20.04 5.14
N ASN A 12 12.11 21.00 4.25
CA ASN A 12 11.19 21.42 3.19
C ASN A 12 10.90 20.32 2.17
N ILE A 13 11.93 19.57 1.76
CA ILE A 13 11.79 18.42 0.86
C ILE A 13 10.92 17.34 1.51
N THR A 14 11.23 17.00 2.77
CA THR A 14 10.50 15.97 3.52
C THR A 14 9.03 16.35 3.70
N TYR A 15 8.75 17.60 4.07
CA TYR A 15 7.39 18.11 4.23
C TYR A 15 6.60 18.02 2.92
N SER A 16 7.19 18.44 1.82
CA SER A 16 6.54 18.43 0.49
C SER A 16 6.19 17.02 0.04
N ILE A 17 7.12 16.07 0.22
CA ILE A 17 6.88 14.65 -0.09
C ILE A 17 5.77 14.08 0.79
N ALA A 18 5.78 14.37 2.10
CA ALA A 18 4.76 13.92 3.03
C ALA A 18 3.38 14.47 2.66
N LEU A 19 3.30 15.74 2.27
CA LEU A 19 2.06 16.39 1.86
C LEU A 19 1.46 15.74 0.61
N LEU A 20 2.28 15.49 -0.42
CA LEU A 20 1.86 14.77 -1.62
C LEU A 20 1.34 13.37 -1.26
N LYS A 21 2.13 12.60 -0.50
CA LYS A 21 1.77 11.24 -0.12
C LYS A 21 0.45 11.21 0.63
N ASN A 22 0.29 12.06 1.63
CA ASN A 22 -0.92 12.14 2.43
C ASN A 22 -2.14 12.57 1.59
N GLY A 23 -1.95 13.49 0.65
CA GLY A 23 -2.98 13.91 -0.29
C GLY A 23 -3.48 12.76 -1.18
N VAL A 24 -2.55 12.02 -1.78
CA VAL A 24 -2.86 10.83 -2.60
C VAL A 24 -3.59 9.79 -1.76
N VAL A 25 -3.08 9.46 -0.57
CA VAL A 25 -3.65 8.43 0.31
C VAL A 25 -5.09 8.77 0.70
N LYS A 26 -5.36 10.00 1.14
CA LYS A 26 -6.72 10.43 1.52
C LYS A 26 -7.70 10.34 0.35
N LEU A 27 -7.28 10.74 -0.85
CA LEU A 27 -8.10 10.62 -2.06
C LEU A 27 -8.38 9.17 -2.43
N MET A 28 -7.38 8.29 -2.30
CA MET A 28 -7.55 6.87 -2.58
C MET A 28 -8.52 6.21 -1.58
N GLU A 29 -8.41 6.55 -0.29
CA GLU A 29 -9.29 6.05 0.78
C GLU A 29 -10.75 6.50 0.63
N SER A 30 -10.99 7.72 0.16
CA SER A 30 -12.35 8.21 -0.09
C SER A 30 -12.95 7.72 -1.40
N THR A 31 -12.12 7.29 -2.37
CA THR A 31 -12.57 6.93 -3.72
C THR A 31 -12.70 5.43 -3.93
N ILE A 32 -11.83 4.61 -3.31
CA ILE A 32 -11.72 3.18 -3.61
C ILE A 32 -11.93 2.35 -2.34
N GLY A 33 -13.01 1.57 -2.33
CA GLY A 33 -13.28 0.59 -1.29
C GLY A 33 -12.30 -0.59 -1.31
N LYS A 34 -12.20 -1.31 -0.18
CA LYS A 34 -11.25 -2.44 0.00
C LYS A 34 -11.39 -3.53 -1.08
N ALA A 35 -12.62 -3.96 -1.38
CA ALA A 35 -12.87 -5.02 -2.36
C ALA A 35 -12.31 -4.65 -3.74
N VAL A 36 -12.62 -3.43 -4.20
CA VAL A 36 -12.08 -2.88 -5.46
C VAL A 36 -10.56 -2.77 -5.38
N ALA A 37 -10.00 -2.25 -4.29
CA ALA A 37 -8.54 -2.11 -4.16
C ALA A 37 -7.78 -3.44 -4.24
N LEU A 38 -8.42 -4.57 -3.88
CA LEU A 38 -7.80 -5.89 -3.98
C LEU A 38 -7.71 -6.39 -5.43
N GLU A 39 -8.61 -5.98 -6.31
CA GLU A 39 -8.66 -6.39 -7.72
C GLU A 39 -7.62 -5.68 -8.60
N TYR A 40 -7.10 -4.54 -8.13
CA TYR A 40 -6.20 -3.69 -8.90
C TYR A 40 -4.78 -3.66 -8.34
N SER A 41 -3.81 -3.45 -9.23
CA SER A 41 -2.46 -3.03 -8.88
C SER A 41 -2.10 -1.75 -9.64
N GLY A 42 -1.01 -1.10 -9.22
CA GLY A 42 -0.59 0.15 -9.86
C GLY A 42 -0.35 0.05 -11.37
N SER A 43 0.14 -1.09 -11.86
CA SER A 43 0.52 -1.29 -13.27
C SER A 43 -0.06 -2.54 -13.95
N GLY A 44 -0.87 -3.34 -13.25
CA GLY A 44 -1.36 -4.61 -13.77
C GLY A 44 -0.27 -5.66 -13.68
N ARG A 45 -0.13 -6.27 -12.49
CA ARG A 45 0.91 -7.25 -12.18
C ARG A 45 0.23 -8.46 -11.57
N GLU A 46 0.77 -9.62 -11.87
CA GLU A 46 0.45 -10.83 -11.15
C GLU A 46 1.09 -10.77 -9.76
N ILE A 47 0.29 -10.97 -8.72
CA ILE A 47 0.74 -10.97 -7.33
C ILE A 47 0.17 -12.25 -6.69
N HIS A 48 1.05 -13.12 -6.19
CA HIS A 48 0.68 -14.42 -5.59
C HIS A 48 -0.19 -15.29 -6.52
N GLY A 49 0.12 -15.37 -7.81
CA GLY A 49 -0.65 -16.17 -8.77
C GLY A 49 -1.97 -15.55 -9.22
N GLN A 50 -2.32 -14.35 -8.74
CA GLN A 50 -3.52 -13.62 -9.15
C GLN A 50 -3.16 -12.42 -10.02
N ALA A 51 -3.61 -12.45 -11.27
CA ALA A 51 -3.50 -11.35 -12.19
C ALA A 51 -4.40 -10.18 -11.74
N LYS A 52 -3.79 -9.09 -11.27
CA LYS A 52 -4.54 -7.87 -10.92
C LYS A 52 -4.67 -6.95 -12.13
N ARG A 53 -5.79 -6.24 -12.21
CA ARG A 53 -6.04 -5.23 -13.24
C ARG A 53 -5.15 -4.01 -13.03
N SER A 54 -4.78 -3.33 -14.11
CA SER A 54 -3.97 -2.11 -14.03
C SER A 54 -4.84 -0.91 -13.64
N PHE A 55 -4.54 -0.29 -12.49
CA PHE A 55 -5.21 0.94 -12.10
C PHE A 55 -4.75 2.13 -12.94
N LYS A 56 -3.50 2.14 -13.41
CA LYS A 56 -2.92 3.22 -14.23
C LYS A 56 -3.74 3.57 -15.47
N VAL A 57 -4.41 2.59 -16.07
CA VAL A 57 -5.19 2.77 -17.31
C VAL A 57 -6.67 3.12 -17.05
N THR A 58 -7.09 3.21 -15.79
CA THR A 58 -8.48 3.53 -15.45
C THR A 58 -8.75 5.03 -15.59
N LYS A 59 -9.97 5.39 -15.98
CA LYS A 59 -10.40 6.79 -16.01
C LYS A 59 -10.33 7.46 -14.64
N THR A 60 -10.62 6.70 -13.57
CA THR A 60 -10.49 7.16 -12.18
C THR A 60 -9.05 7.59 -11.87
N CYS A 61 -8.05 6.82 -12.29
CA CYS A 61 -6.65 7.16 -12.08
C CYS A 61 -6.24 8.44 -12.84
N GLU A 62 -6.71 8.59 -14.08
CA GLU A 62 -6.52 9.81 -14.87
C GLU A 62 -7.09 11.05 -14.17
N ILE A 63 -8.35 10.97 -13.71
CA ILE A 63 -9.02 12.07 -13.01
C ILE A 63 -8.31 12.39 -11.68
N LEU A 64 -7.93 11.38 -10.91
CA LEU A 64 -7.19 11.54 -9.65
C LEU A 64 -5.88 12.29 -9.86
N LYS A 65 -5.09 11.87 -10.85
CA LYS A 65 -3.82 12.54 -11.20
C LYS A 65 -4.06 13.99 -11.59
N ALA A 66 -5.03 14.26 -12.46
CA ALA A 66 -5.37 15.62 -12.88
C ALA A 66 -5.77 16.50 -11.68
N ALA A 67 -6.58 15.98 -10.76
CA ALA A 67 -7.00 16.71 -9.56
C ALA A 67 -5.82 17.04 -8.63
N ILE A 68 -4.89 16.09 -8.44
CA ILE A 68 -3.69 16.29 -7.62
C ILE A 68 -2.75 17.29 -8.29
N ILE A 69 -2.44 17.13 -9.58
CA ILE A 69 -1.59 18.07 -10.33
C ILE A 69 -2.17 19.50 -10.23
N ARG A 70 -3.49 19.65 -10.39
CA ARG A 70 -4.17 20.95 -10.22
C ARG A 70 -4.04 21.49 -8.79
N LYS A 71 -4.23 20.66 -7.76
CA LYS A 71 -4.14 21.08 -6.36
C LYS A 71 -2.74 21.56 -5.98
N PHE A 72 -1.71 20.93 -6.53
CA PHE A 72 -0.30 21.27 -6.31
C PHE A 72 0.24 22.22 -7.38
N GLN A 73 -0.62 22.88 -8.17
CA GLN A 73 -0.23 23.89 -9.16
C GLN A 73 0.83 23.41 -10.16
N GLY A 74 0.82 22.14 -10.53
CA GLY A 74 1.79 21.56 -11.46
C GLY A 74 3.19 21.29 -10.89
N THR A 75 3.42 21.54 -9.60
CA THR A 75 4.74 21.34 -8.96
C THR A 75 5.10 19.86 -8.72
N VAL A 76 4.15 18.95 -8.94
CA VAL A 76 4.32 17.52 -8.70
C VAL A 76 4.25 16.73 -10.00
N GLU A 77 5.19 15.81 -10.17
CA GLU A 77 5.23 14.96 -11.36
C GLU A 77 4.20 13.82 -11.29
N GLU A 78 3.61 13.49 -12.44
CA GLU A 78 2.66 12.37 -12.56
C GLU A 78 3.28 11.03 -12.11
N LYS A 79 4.58 10.82 -12.36
CA LYS A 79 5.31 9.62 -11.93
C LYS A 79 5.31 9.46 -10.41
N SER A 80 5.51 10.55 -9.66
CA SER A 80 5.49 10.55 -8.20
C SER A 80 4.11 10.24 -7.64
N ILE A 81 3.07 10.76 -8.29
CA ILE A 81 1.67 10.43 -7.97
C ILE A 81 1.41 8.94 -8.23
N GLN A 82 1.77 8.45 -9.43
CA GLN A 82 1.57 7.06 -9.84
C GLN A 82 2.32 6.08 -8.92
N SER A 83 3.55 6.43 -8.51
CA SER A 83 4.33 5.64 -7.56
C SER A 83 3.59 5.54 -6.22
N THR A 84 3.09 6.66 -5.70
CA THR A 84 2.33 6.69 -4.45
C THR A 84 1.04 5.84 -4.53
N ILE A 85 0.28 5.96 -5.61
CA ILE A 85 -0.93 5.15 -5.87
C ILE A 85 -0.57 3.65 -5.88
N SER A 86 0.53 3.29 -6.55
CA SER A 86 0.99 1.91 -6.66
C SER A 86 1.36 1.34 -5.29
N THR A 87 2.11 2.09 -4.49
CA THR A 87 2.47 1.72 -3.11
C THR A 87 1.23 1.57 -2.24
N TRP A 88 0.27 2.49 -2.36
CA TRP A 88 -0.99 2.38 -1.62
C TRP A 88 -1.71 1.08 -1.99
N LEU A 89 -1.97 0.81 -3.28
CA LEU A 89 -2.66 -0.41 -3.75
C LEU A 89 -1.97 -1.70 -3.31
N SER A 90 -0.64 -1.76 -3.32
CA SER A 90 0.11 -2.93 -2.83
C SER A 90 -0.16 -3.24 -1.36
N GLY A 91 -0.43 -2.23 -0.54
CA GLY A 91 -0.81 -2.39 0.86
C GLY A 91 -2.29 -2.73 1.11
N ALA A 92 -3.13 -2.86 0.07
CA ALA A 92 -4.56 -3.14 0.22
C ALA A 92 -4.89 -4.39 1.06
N PRO A 93 -4.15 -5.52 0.95
CA PRO A 93 -4.40 -6.69 1.78
C PRO A 93 -4.22 -6.44 3.29
N ASP A 94 -3.36 -5.49 3.65
CA ASP A 94 -2.92 -5.29 5.04
C ASP A 94 -3.66 -4.16 5.76
N ARG A 95 -4.27 -3.24 5.02
CA ARG A 95 -4.93 -2.04 5.55
C ARG A 95 -6.14 -2.31 6.45
N SER A 96 -6.67 -3.53 6.46
CA SER A 96 -7.78 -3.92 7.35
C SER A 96 -7.42 -5.07 8.27
N GLY A 97 -6.17 -5.13 8.74
CA GLY A 97 -5.73 -6.16 9.69
C GLY A 97 -5.29 -7.48 9.06
N GLY A 98 -5.23 -7.59 7.73
CA GLY A 98 -4.82 -8.84 7.06
C GLY A 98 -3.41 -9.30 7.45
N ARG A 99 -2.51 -8.38 7.80
CA ARG A 99 -1.21 -8.75 8.38
C ARG A 99 -1.36 -9.45 9.73
N LYS A 100 -2.19 -8.89 10.61
CA LYS A 100 -2.48 -9.45 11.94
C LYS A 100 -3.10 -10.84 11.81
N GLU A 101 -4.08 -11.00 10.91
CA GLU A 101 -4.70 -12.30 10.62
C GLU A 101 -3.68 -13.35 10.13
N ARG A 102 -2.74 -12.96 9.25
CA ARG A 102 -1.68 -13.87 8.77
C ARG A 102 -0.73 -14.27 9.90
N GLU A 103 -0.35 -13.33 10.75
CA GLU A 103 0.51 -13.59 11.91
C GLU A 103 -0.19 -14.53 12.92
N GLU A 104 -1.49 -14.32 13.18
CA GLU A 104 -2.29 -15.19 14.03
C GLU A 104 -2.45 -16.60 13.46
N LYS A 105 -2.74 -16.72 12.15
CA LYS A 105 -2.84 -18.02 11.47
C LYS A 105 -1.51 -18.77 11.49
N LYS A 106 -0.38 -18.07 11.34
CA LYS A 106 0.96 -18.67 11.45
C LYS A 106 1.24 -19.19 12.86
N LYS A 107 0.90 -18.40 13.90
CA LYS A 107 1.02 -18.83 15.30
C LYS A 107 0.16 -20.06 15.61
N MET A 108 -1.07 -20.09 15.13
CA MET A 108 -1.97 -21.24 15.33
C MET A 108 -1.46 -22.50 14.63
N LYS A 109 -0.96 -22.37 13.39
CA LYS A 109 -0.37 -23.48 12.64
C LYS A 109 0.87 -24.03 13.34
N LEU A 110 1.76 -23.16 13.86
CA LEU A 110 2.95 -23.59 14.59
C LEU A 110 2.59 -24.40 15.84
N LYS A 111 1.64 -23.90 16.65
CA LYS A 111 1.12 -24.63 17.82
C LYS A 111 0.51 -25.99 17.47
N LEU A 112 -0.12 -26.13 16.31
CA LEU A 112 -0.67 -27.41 15.84
C LEU A 112 0.41 -28.41 15.41
N LEU A 113 1.51 -27.92 14.83
CA LEU A 113 2.67 -28.74 14.47
C LEU A 113 3.40 -29.24 15.72
N GLU A 114 3.67 -28.35 16.69
CA GLU A 114 4.30 -28.72 17.96
C GLU A 114 3.51 -29.81 18.70
N ARG A 115 2.17 -29.73 18.70
CA ARG A 115 1.31 -30.78 19.28
C ARG A 115 1.32 -32.12 18.53
N ARG A 116 1.68 -32.13 17.25
CA ARG A 116 1.79 -33.38 16.47
C ARG A 116 3.09 -34.13 16.79
N ASP A 117 4.15 -33.40 17.09
CA ASP A 117 5.44 -34.00 17.44
C ASP A 117 5.43 -34.63 18.86
N ASP A 118 4.46 -34.23 19.70
CA ASP A 118 4.23 -34.77 21.06
C ASP A 118 3.26 -35.98 21.11
N LEU A 119 2.69 -36.41 19.98
CA LEU A 119 1.75 -37.54 19.93
C LEU A 119 2.52 -38.88 19.85
N PRO A 120 2.19 -39.88 20.69
CA PRO A 120 2.80 -41.20 20.58
C PRO A 120 2.51 -41.83 19.21
N PRO A 121 3.42 -42.66 18.66
CA PRO A 121 3.34 -43.18 17.28
C PRO A 121 2.02 -43.91 16.95
N GLU A 122 1.33 -44.40 17.97
CA GLU A 122 0.07 -45.15 17.90
C GLU A 122 -1.14 -44.27 17.52
N GLN A 123 -0.99 -42.94 17.50
CA GLN A 123 -2.06 -41.97 17.23
C GLN A 123 -1.82 -41.10 15.99
N ILE A 124 -0.85 -41.48 15.15
CA ILE A 124 -0.57 -40.82 13.87
C ILE A 124 -1.14 -41.71 12.76
N ASP A 125 -2.31 -41.35 12.23
CA ASP A 125 -2.92 -41.96 11.04
C ASP A 125 -2.04 -41.82 9.78
#